data_AF-A0A0A9VQ23-F1
#
_entry.id   AF-A0A0A9VQ23-F1
#
_cell.length_a   1.000
_cell.length_b   1.000
_cell.length_c   1.000
_cell.angle_alpha   90.00
_cell.angle_beta   90.00
_cell.angle_gamma   90.00
#
_symmetry.space_group_name_H-M   'P 1'
#
loop_
_entity.id
_entity.type
_entity.pdbx_description
1 polymer ?
#
loop_
_entity_poly.entity_id
_entity_poly.type
_entity_poly.pdbx_seq_one_letter_code
_entity_poly.pdbx_strand_id
1 'polypeptide(L)'
;DCVLVDYQLVGYCPPSVDVYSMIFIVSDKLFRKRHAKELVDFYYENFCNCIEQHGETPDDFLTRKEFDESVSEALPVALTNSAIFQHHTMLPENERNKIFGDISLTKQYMEKDRSSVVLRALEENETYRKRVLDTLSDCVDYFTGALVY
;
A
#
# COMPACT_ATOMS: atom_id res chain seq x y z
N ASP A 1 7.85 -14.36 -14.72
CA ASP A 1 7.40 -13.05 -15.25
C ASP A 1 6.14 -12.60 -14.53
N CYS A 2 6.13 -11.34 -14.09
CA CYS A 2 4.98 -10.68 -13.44
C CYS A 2 4.54 -9.50 -14.32
N VAL A 3 3.25 -9.19 -14.33
CA VAL A 3 2.68 -8.06 -15.10
C VAL A 3 1.82 -7.21 -14.17
N LEU A 4 2.02 -5.89 -14.21
CA LEU A 4 1.14 -4.95 -13.52
C LEU A 4 -0.17 -4.80 -14.31
N VAL A 5 -1.28 -4.83 -13.60
CA VAL A 5 -2.64 -4.70 -14.15
C VAL A 5 -3.40 -3.60 -13.40
N ASP A 6 -4.61 -3.27 -13.85
CA ASP A 6 -5.52 -2.34 -13.17
C ASP A 6 -4.98 -0.92 -12.94
N TYR A 7 -4.77 -0.18 -14.02
CA TYR A 7 -4.30 1.22 -14.03
C TYR A 7 -5.36 2.26 -13.58
N GLN A 8 -6.41 1.86 -12.86
CA GLN A 8 -7.53 2.74 -12.49
C GLN A 8 -7.13 3.85 -11.50
N LEU A 9 -5.98 3.72 -10.83
CA LEU A 9 -5.43 4.70 -9.88
C LEU A 9 -4.11 5.32 -10.36
N VAL A 10 -3.73 5.14 -11.63
CA VAL A 10 -2.50 5.74 -12.15
C VAL A 10 -2.64 7.25 -12.26
N GLY A 11 -1.58 7.98 -11.89
CA GLY A 11 -1.55 9.43 -11.98
C GLY A 11 -0.17 9.99 -11.67
N TYR A 12 0.06 11.24 -12.06
CA TYR A 12 1.28 11.96 -11.69
C TYR A 12 1.28 12.24 -10.19
N CYS A 13 2.32 11.77 -9.52
CA CYS A 13 2.51 11.91 -8.08
C CYS A 13 4.00 12.07 -7.77
N PRO A 14 4.35 12.50 -6.55
CA PRO A 14 5.74 12.52 -6.10
C PRO A 14 6.44 11.16 -6.34
N PRO A 15 7.72 11.16 -6.74
CA PRO A 15 8.40 9.97 -7.27
C PRO A 15 8.42 8.72 -6.39
N SER A 16 8.27 8.86 -5.08
CA SER A 16 8.28 7.73 -4.15
C SER A 16 6.88 7.24 -3.74
N VAL A 17 5.79 7.89 -4.20
CA VAL A 17 4.41 7.54 -3.80
C VAL A 17 4.05 6.11 -4.16
N ASP A 18 4.39 5.67 -5.36
CA ASP A 18 4.04 4.36 -5.89
C ASP A 18 4.72 3.23 -5.11
N VAL A 19 6.04 3.30 -4.93
CA VAL A 19 6.82 2.29 -4.22
C VAL A 19 6.45 2.23 -2.76
N TYR A 20 6.28 3.37 -2.08
CA TYR A 20 5.84 3.36 -0.69
C TYR A 20 4.41 2.83 -0.55
N SER A 21 3.48 3.24 -1.42
CA SER A 21 2.12 2.69 -1.42
C SER A 21 2.13 1.18 -1.61
N MET A 22 2.91 0.68 -2.57
CA MET A 22 3.03 -0.76 -2.83
C MET A 22 3.60 -1.50 -1.61
N ILE A 23 4.72 -1.03 -1.06
CA ILE A 23 5.36 -1.63 0.12
C ILE A 23 4.34 -1.74 1.27
N PHE A 24 3.63 -0.66 1.60
CA PHE A 24 2.69 -0.68 2.72
C PHE A 24 1.46 -1.56 2.49
N ILE A 25 0.95 -1.62 1.25
CA ILE A 25 -0.21 -2.45 0.88
C ILE A 25 0.12 -3.95 0.95
N VAL A 26 1.29 -4.36 0.43
CA VAL A 26 1.60 -5.79 0.23
C VAL A 26 2.35 -6.44 1.38
N SER A 27 2.97 -5.66 2.26
CA SER A 27 3.80 -6.19 3.35
C SER A 27 3.18 -5.94 4.72
N ASP A 28 3.64 -6.68 5.73
CA ASP A 28 3.32 -6.40 7.14
C ASP A 28 4.39 -5.57 7.85
N LYS A 29 4.04 -5.11 9.05
CA LYS A 29 4.88 -4.20 9.83
C LYS A 29 6.24 -4.80 10.17
N LEU A 30 6.30 -6.09 10.49
CA LEU A 30 7.55 -6.78 10.81
C LEU A 30 8.45 -6.92 9.58
N PHE A 31 7.86 -7.18 8.42
CA PHE A 31 8.59 -7.23 7.16
C PHE A 31 9.15 -5.85 6.79
N ARG A 32 8.33 -4.79 6.85
CA ARG A 32 8.80 -3.41 6.58
C ARG A 32 9.97 -3.01 7.46
N LYS A 33 9.88 -3.28 8.76
CA LYS A 33 10.96 -2.96 9.70
C LYS A 33 12.31 -3.61 9.35
N ARG A 34 12.30 -4.73 8.61
CA ARG A 34 13.52 -5.43 8.19
C ARG A 34 13.99 -5.06 6.79
N HIS A 35 13.06 -4.76 5.88
CA HIS A 35 13.34 -4.74 4.44
C HIS A 35 12.92 -3.45 3.73
N ALA A 36 12.24 -2.50 4.37
CA ALA A 36 11.72 -1.31 3.68
C ALA A 36 12.83 -0.53 2.97
N LYS A 37 13.95 -0.28 3.63
CA LYS A 37 15.12 0.38 3.02
C LYS A 37 15.65 -0.38 1.80
N GLU A 38 15.82 -1.70 1.92
CA GLU A 38 16.31 -2.56 0.84
C GLU A 38 15.40 -2.49 -0.39
N LEU A 39 14.08 -2.51 -0.19
CA LEU A 39 13.11 -2.44 -1.28
C LEU A 39 13.11 -1.08 -1.97
N VAL A 40 13.24 -0.01 -1.21
CA VAL A 40 13.30 1.36 -1.73
C VAL A 40 14.59 1.59 -2.51
N ASP A 41 15.73 1.12 -1.99
CA ASP A 41 17.02 1.19 -2.67
C ASP A 41 16.97 0.38 -3.97
N PHE A 42 16.45 -0.86 -3.91
CA PHE A 42 16.25 -1.71 -5.09
C PHE A 42 15.35 -1.05 -6.14
N TYR A 43 14.27 -0.39 -5.74
CA TYR A 43 13.39 0.33 -6.66
C TYR A 43 14.14 1.45 -7.40
N TYR A 44 14.86 2.30 -6.66
CA TYR A 44 15.60 3.41 -7.24
C TYR A 44 16.75 2.92 -8.15
N GLU A 45 17.47 1.87 -7.76
CA GLU A 45 18.50 1.24 -8.59
C GLU A 45 17.93 0.70 -9.91
N ASN A 46 16.76 0.06 -9.87
CA ASN A 46 16.11 -0.40 -11.09
C ASN A 46 15.62 0.75 -11.95
N PHE A 47 15.14 1.86 -11.36
CA PHE A 47 14.85 3.07 -12.11
C PHE A 47 16.10 3.56 -12.87
N CYS A 48 17.24 3.68 -12.20
CA CYS A 48 18.50 4.08 -12.84
C CYS A 48 18.89 3.12 -13.96
N ASN A 49 18.89 1.81 -13.69
CA ASN A 49 19.23 0.79 -14.69
C ASN A 49 18.31 0.86 -15.93
N CYS A 50 17.01 1.11 -15.73
CA CYS A 50 16.07 1.26 -16.84
C CYS A 50 16.42 2.45 -17.74
N ILE A 51 16.79 3.59 -17.15
CA ILE A 51 17.16 4.79 -17.90
C ILE A 51 18.50 4.59 -18.63
N GLU A 52 19.51 4.06 -17.93
CA GLU A 52 20.84 3.78 -18.50
C GLU A 52 20.80 2.80 -19.67
N GLN A 53 19.91 1.79 -19.63
CA GLN A 53 19.70 0.85 -20.74
C GLN A 53 19.24 1.53 -22.04
N HIS A 54 18.66 2.73 -21.95
CA HIS A 54 18.26 3.53 -23.10
C HIS A 54 19.31 4.57 -23.52
N GLY A 55 20.49 4.56 -22.89
CA GLY A 55 21.59 5.48 -23.19
C GLY A 55 21.43 6.87 -22.58
N GLU A 56 20.55 7.02 -21.60
CA GLU A 56 20.23 8.28 -20.93
C GLU A 56 20.85 8.32 -19.51
N THR A 57 20.98 9.51 -18.92
CA THR A 57 21.50 9.69 -17.55
C THR A 57 20.34 9.77 -16.54
N PRO A 58 20.25 8.88 -15.53
CA PRO A 58 19.16 8.91 -14.55
C PRO A 58 18.99 10.24 -13.81
N ASP A 59 20.11 10.88 -13.47
CA ASP A 59 20.13 12.16 -12.74
C ASP A 59 19.54 13.33 -13.54
N ASP A 60 19.39 13.21 -14.87
CA ASP A 60 18.70 14.21 -15.70
C ASP A 60 17.17 14.16 -15.51
N PHE A 61 16.64 13.07 -14.94
CA PHE A 61 15.20 12.85 -14.72
C PHE A 61 14.82 12.90 -13.24
N LEU A 62 15.58 12.21 -12.40
CA LEU A 62 15.32 12.10 -10.96
C LEU A 62 16.59 11.69 -10.22
N THR A 63 17.15 12.64 -9.48
CA THR A 63 18.29 12.35 -8.60
C THR A 63 17.85 11.56 -7.38
N ARG A 64 18.81 10.86 -6.76
CA ARG A 64 18.56 10.11 -5.52
C ARG A 64 18.04 11.02 -4.41
N LYS A 65 18.59 12.23 -4.35
CA LYS A 65 18.20 13.23 -3.37
C LYS A 65 16.74 13.66 -3.54
N GLU A 66 16.29 13.97 -4.75
CA GLU A 66 14.90 14.35 -5.02
C GLU A 66 13.94 13.20 -4.70
N PHE A 67 14.33 11.97 -5.03
CA PHE A 67 13.56 10.79 -4.67
C PHE A 67 13.42 10.65 -3.15
N ASP A 68 14.51 10.75 -2.38
CA ASP A 68 14.49 10.67 -0.92
C ASP A 68 13.69 11.84 -0.29
N GLU A 69 13.78 13.06 -0.84
CA GLU A 69 13.01 14.22 -0.37
C GLU A 69 11.50 14.04 -0.58
N SER A 70 11.10 13.38 -1.68
CA SER A 70 9.69 13.11 -1.99
C SER A 70 9.00 12.15 -0.99
N VAL A 71 9.77 11.44 -0.17
CA VAL A 71 9.25 10.49 0.83
C VAL A 71 8.31 11.17 1.83
N SER A 72 8.61 12.42 2.17
CA SER A 72 7.78 13.22 3.10
C SER A 72 6.33 13.40 2.60
N GLU A 73 6.14 13.44 1.27
CA GLU A 73 4.83 13.54 0.63
C GLU A 73 4.22 12.14 0.40
N ALA A 74 5.05 11.13 0.14
CA ALA A 74 4.61 9.77 -0.13
C ALA A 74 4.07 9.03 1.10
N LEU A 75 4.68 9.23 2.26
CA LEU A 75 4.35 8.46 3.46
C LEU A 75 2.91 8.63 3.95
N PRO A 76 2.37 9.86 4.11
CA PRO A 76 0.96 10.04 4.45
C PRO A 76 0.01 9.32 3.49
N VAL A 77 0.32 9.37 2.19
CA VAL A 77 -0.49 8.74 1.14
C VAL A 77 -0.43 7.22 1.28
N ALA A 78 0.75 6.63 1.42
CA ALA A 78 0.92 5.18 1.56
C ALA A 78 0.20 4.63 2.82
N LEU A 79 0.31 5.33 3.94
CA LEU A 79 -0.34 4.97 5.21
C LEU A 79 -1.86 5.02 5.11
N THR A 80 -2.38 6.16 4.64
CA THR A 80 -3.84 6.36 4.53
C THR A 80 -4.45 5.43 3.50
N ASN A 81 -3.82 5.25 2.33
CA ASN A 81 -4.27 4.28 1.33
C ASN A 81 -4.29 2.86 1.92
N SER A 82 -3.23 2.44 2.61
CA SER A 82 -3.21 1.10 3.20
C SER A 82 -4.35 0.90 4.20
N ALA A 83 -4.62 1.88 5.06
CA ALA A 83 -5.75 1.82 6.00
C ALA A 83 -7.12 1.79 5.29
N ILE A 84 -7.29 2.55 4.20
CA ILE A 84 -8.54 2.63 3.41
C ILE A 84 -8.75 1.38 2.55
N PHE A 85 -7.68 0.73 2.07
CA PHE A 85 -7.79 -0.40 1.16
C PHE A 85 -7.79 -1.75 1.87
N GLN A 86 -7.00 -1.93 2.93
CA GLN A 86 -6.79 -3.26 3.52
C GLN A 86 -8.06 -3.93 4.07
N HIS A 87 -9.02 -3.17 4.62
CA HIS A 87 -10.24 -3.78 5.16
C HIS A 87 -11.12 -4.45 4.10
N HIS A 88 -10.97 -4.09 2.82
CA HIS A 88 -11.72 -4.72 1.75
C HIS A 88 -10.86 -5.66 0.89
N THR A 89 -9.60 -5.30 0.61
CA THR A 89 -8.72 -6.14 -0.24
C THR A 89 -8.31 -7.44 0.44
N MET A 90 -8.24 -7.46 1.77
CA MET A 90 -7.90 -8.66 2.55
C MET A 90 -9.12 -9.40 3.10
N LEU A 91 -10.33 -9.02 2.70
CA LEU A 91 -11.55 -9.62 3.23
C LEU A 91 -11.49 -11.15 3.05
N PRO A 92 -11.78 -11.94 4.11
CA PRO A 92 -11.74 -13.40 4.03
C PRO A 92 -12.57 -13.94 2.86
N GLU A 93 -12.07 -14.98 2.20
CA GLU A 93 -12.63 -15.49 0.95
C GLU A 93 -14.12 -15.87 1.08
N ASN A 94 -14.52 -16.47 2.19
CA ASN A 94 -15.91 -16.81 2.48
C ASN A 94 -16.82 -15.57 2.50
N GLU A 95 -16.41 -14.49 3.17
CA GLU A 95 -17.16 -13.23 3.22
C GLU A 95 -17.13 -12.51 1.86
N ARG A 96 -15.97 -12.45 1.21
CA ARG A 96 -15.79 -11.87 -0.11
C ARG A 96 -16.70 -12.54 -1.14
N ASN A 97 -16.67 -13.86 -1.26
CA ASN A 97 -17.47 -14.60 -2.25
C ASN A 97 -18.97 -14.43 -1.98
N LYS A 98 -19.38 -14.38 -0.71
CA LYS A 98 -20.78 -14.11 -0.33
C LYS A 98 -21.22 -12.71 -0.74
N ILE A 99 -20.41 -11.69 -0.46
CA ILE A 99 -20.77 -10.29 -0.71
C ILE A 99 -20.75 -9.98 -2.21
N PHE A 100 -19.68 -10.36 -2.91
CA PHE A 100 -19.49 -10.05 -4.32
C PHE A 100 -20.19 -11.05 -5.26
N GLY A 101 -20.74 -12.14 -4.73
CA GLY A 101 -21.64 -13.05 -5.44
C GLY A 101 -23.10 -12.57 -5.50
N ASP A 102 -23.47 -11.52 -4.75
CA ASP A 102 -24.81 -10.96 -4.70
C ASP A 102 -24.79 -9.44 -4.90
N ILE A 103 -25.51 -8.95 -5.92
CA ILE A 103 -25.51 -7.53 -6.30
C ILE A 103 -26.07 -6.61 -5.19
N SER A 104 -27.04 -7.10 -4.41
CA SER A 104 -27.64 -6.35 -3.31
C SER A 104 -26.66 -6.21 -2.16
N LEU A 105 -25.98 -7.30 -1.80
CA LEU A 105 -24.93 -7.30 -0.77
C LEU A 105 -23.72 -6.47 -1.19
N THR A 106 -23.32 -6.55 -2.47
CA THR A 106 -22.26 -5.71 -3.05
C THR A 106 -22.60 -4.23 -2.89
N LYS A 107 -23.83 -3.83 -3.26
CA LYS A 107 -24.29 -2.45 -3.12
C LYS A 107 -24.31 -2.00 -1.66
N GLN A 108 -24.79 -2.85 -0.76
CA GLN A 108 -24.76 -2.56 0.67
C GLN A 108 -23.33 -2.35 1.18
N TYR A 109 -22.40 -3.21 0.77
CA TYR A 109 -21.01 -3.15 1.22
C TYR A 109 -20.24 -1.95 0.62
N MET A 110 -20.44 -1.64 -0.66
CA MET A 110 -19.67 -0.61 -1.37
C MET A 110 -20.23 0.80 -1.19
N GLU A 111 -21.55 0.95 -1.07
CA GLU A 111 -22.21 2.27 -1.10
C GLU A 111 -22.88 2.67 0.23
N LYS A 112 -23.02 1.73 1.18
CA LYS A 112 -23.71 1.98 2.45
C LYS A 112 -22.80 1.66 3.65
N ASP A 113 -23.30 0.86 4.59
CA ASP A 113 -22.58 0.44 5.77
C ASP A 113 -22.00 -0.97 5.58
N ARG A 114 -20.69 -1.07 5.83
CA ARG A 114 -19.92 -2.32 5.80
C ARG A 114 -19.37 -2.70 7.17
N SER A 115 -19.68 -1.93 8.21
CA SER A 115 -19.11 -2.10 9.55
C SER A 115 -19.38 -3.50 10.09
N SER A 116 -20.60 -4.02 9.93
CA SER A 116 -20.97 -5.36 10.41
C SER A 116 -20.21 -6.52 9.73
N VAL A 117 -19.73 -6.31 8.51
CA VAL A 117 -18.89 -7.30 7.80
C VAL A 117 -17.45 -7.20 8.30
N VAL A 118 -16.91 -5.98 8.32
CA VAL A 118 -15.52 -5.73 8.72
C VAL A 118 -15.30 -6.16 10.17
N LEU A 119 -16.18 -5.77 11.11
CA LEU A 119 -16.07 -6.13 12.53
C LEU A 119 -16.09 -7.64 12.75
N ARG A 120 -16.99 -8.35 12.07
CA ARG A 120 -17.04 -9.81 12.13
C ARG A 120 -15.78 -10.47 11.57
N ALA A 121 -15.28 -9.98 10.43
CA ALA A 121 -14.04 -10.48 9.86
C ALA A 121 -12.83 -10.23 10.79
N LEU A 122 -12.80 -9.10 11.51
CA LEU A 122 -11.80 -8.83 12.55
C LEU A 122 -11.89 -9.83 13.72
N GLU A 123 -13.10 -10.21 14.13
CA GLU A 123 -13.32 -11.19 15.20
C GLU A 123 -12.93 -12.62 14.78
N GLU A 124 -13.34 -13.03 13.58
CA GLU A 124 -13.26 -14.42 13.13
C GLU A 124 -11.94 -14.79 12.42
N ASN A 125 -11.21 -13.81 11.87
CA ASN A 125 -9.99 -14.06 11.09
C ASN A 125 -8.78 -13.32 11.67
N GLU A 126 -7.88 -14.05 12.32
CA GLU A 126 -6.69 -13.50 12.96
C GLU A 126 -5.72 -12.84 11.97
N THR A 127 -5.53 -13.42 10.78
CA THR A 127 -4.63 -12.86 9.78
C THR A 127 -5.17 -11.52 9.27
N TYR A 128 -6.45 -11.46 8.92
CA TYR A 128 -7.13 -10.23 8.54
C TYR A 128 -7.06 -9.18 9.64
N ARG A 129 -7.40 -9.56 10.88
CA ARG A 129 -7.31 -8.67 12.05
C ARG A 129 -5.93 -8.07 12.22
N LYS A 130 -4.89 -8.91 12.21
CA LYS A 130 -3.50 -8.44 12.31
C LYS A 130 -3.18 -7.45 11.18
N ARG A 131 -3.49 -7.79 9.93
CA ARG A 131 -3.18 -6.95 8.76
C ARG A 131 -3.88 -5.58 8.83
N VAL A 132 -5.16 -5.55 9.14
CA VAL A 132 -5.93 -4.30 9.23
C VAL A 132 -5.45 -3.46 10.42
N LEU A 133 -5.28 -4.06 11.60
CA LEU A 133 -4.82 -3.32 12.78
C LEU A 133 -3.37 -2.83 12.63
N ASP A 134 -2.50 -3.56 11.94
CA ASP A 134 -1.13 -3.11 11.62
C ASP A 134 -1.18 -1.79 10.83
N THR A 135 -2.09 -1.63 9.86
CA THR A 135 -2.22 -0.37 9.09
C THR A 135 -2.70 0.80 9.94
N LEU A 136 -3.66 0.58 10.84
CA LEU A 136 -4.14 1.62 11.75
C LEU A 136 -3.07 2.01 12.77
N SER A 137 -2.32 1.03 13.27
CA SER A 137 -1.16 1.27 14.13
C SER A 137 -0.11 2.12 13.43
N ASP A 138 0.17 1.87 12.15
CA ASP A 138 1.15 2.69 11.42
C ASP A 138 0.67 4.14 11.24
N CYS A 139 -0.63 4.37 11.01
CA CYS A 139 -1.17 5.72 11.00
C CYS A 139 -0.97 6.43 12.36
N VAL A 140 -1.27 5.74 13.46
CA VAL A 140 -1.09 6.29 14.81
C VAL A 140 0.39 6.57 15.10
N ASP A 141 1.27 5.64 14.76
CA ASP A 141 2.71 5.79 14.95
C ASP A 141 3.26 6.97 14.14
N TYR A 142 2.75 7.20 12.93
CA TYR A 142 3.11 8.37 12.13
C TYR A 142 2.76 9.68 12.83
N PHE A 143 1.51 9.82 13.29
CA PHE A 143 1.05 11.05 13.94
C PHE A 143 1.70 11.30 15.29
N THR A 144 2.13 10.24 15.98
CA THR A 144 2.82 10.33 17.28
C THR A 144 4.34 10.42 17.16
N GLY A 145 4.90 10.36 15.95
CA GLY A 145 6.34 10.37 15.71
C GLY A 145 7.05 9.07 16.14
N ALA A 146 6.31 7.99 16.36
CA ALA A 146 6.80 6.68 16.77
C ALA A 146 7.06 5.72 15.58
N LEU A 147 6.74 6.15 14.36
CA LEU A 147 6.90 5.32 13.16
C LEU A 147 8.38 5.12 12.82
N VAL A 148 8.80 3.85 12.74
CA VAL A 148 10.18 3.46 12.43
C VAL A 148 10.18 2.32 11.41
N TYR A 149 10.85 2.51 10.28
CA TYR A 149 11.22 1.47 9.31
C TYR A 149 12.51 1.85 8.58
#